data_AF-A0A950KD40-F1
#
_entry.id   AF-A0A950KD40-F1
#
_cell.length_a   1.000
_cell.length_b   1.000
_cell.length_c   1.000
_cell.angle_alpha   90.00
_cell.angle_beta   90.00
_cell.angle_gamma   90.00
#
_symmetry.space_group_name_H-M   'P 1'
#
loop_
_entity.id
_entity.type
_entity.pdbx_description
1 polymer ?
#
loop_
_entity_poly.entity_id
_entity_poly.type
_entity_poly.pdbx_seq_one_letter_code
_entity_poly.pdbx_strand_id
1 'polypeptide(L)'
;MTGERQPGDDGRTLYGPSIQYPDGTVVPGEPVDVNTILAKFHQLDADGRSAFLCTIAHDLTVAIRSAVYDAEVAEDGLERVKWINEVLHQLTSCVNPYHRWTVHDEAELIRGIIEDGFRHGFDRWIGRSIAVAATAP
;
A
#
# COMPACT_ATOMS: atom_id res chain seq x y z
N MET A 1 12.70 20.22 19.63
CA MET A 1 12.37 20.12 18.20
C MET A 1 12.87 18.76 17.72
N THR A 2 12.05 17.73 17.90
CA THR A 2 12.31 16.39 17.37
C THR A 2 11.77 16.37 15.95
N GLY A 3 12.66 16.31 14.96
CA GLY A 3 12.24 16.13 13.56
C GLY A 3 11.56 14.78 13.44
N GLU A 4 10.26 14.79 13.13
CA GLU A 4 9.55 13.59 12.74
C GLU A 4 10.20 13.02 11.48
N ARG A 5 10.59 11.74 11.53
CA ARG A 5 11.13 11.06 10.35
C ARG A 5 10.06 11.06 9.26
N GLN A 6 10.45 11.45 8.05
CA GLN A 6 9.58 11.38 6.89
C GLN A 6 9.56 9.95 6.33
N PRO A 7 8.42 9.43 5.87
CA PRO A 7 8.38 8.15 5.16
C PRO A 7 9.25 8.26 3.90
N GLY A 8 10.31 7.44 3.82
CA GLY A 8 11.36 7.54 2.79
C GLY A 8 12.68 8.16 3.28
N ASP A 9 12.81 8.51 4.57
CA ASP A 9 14.03 9.07 5.18
C ASP A 9 15.25 8.13 5.15
N ASP A 10 15.07 6.86 4.81
CA ASP A 10 16.15 5.90 4.51
C ASP A 10 16.59 5.90 3.03
N GLY A 11 16.11 6.85 2.22
CA GLY A 11 16.47 7.01 0.80
C GLY A 11 15.77 6.04 -0.14
N ARG A 12 14.67 5.41 0.31
CA ARG A 12 13.90 4.42 -0.47
C ARG A 12 12.70 5.09 -1.14
N THR A 13 12.50 4.83 -2.42
CA THR A 13 11.46 5.45 -3.25
C THR A 13 10.44 4.40 -3.67
N LEU A 14 9.15 4.67 -3.46
CA LEU A 14 8.07 3.88 -4.05
C LEU A 14 7.93 4.24 -5.52
N TYR A 15 7.65 3.22 -6.34
CA TYR A 15 7.41 3.40 -7.76
C TYR A 15 6.00 2.92 -8.12
N GLY A 16 5.37 3.63 -9.06
CA GLY A 16 4.07 3.26 -9.59
C GLY A 16 4.12 1.98 -10.45
N PRO A 17 3.02 1.63 -11.12
CA PRO A 17 2.98 0.46 -11.99
C PRO A 17 3.99 0.57 -13.13
N SER A 18 4.72 -0.52 -13.38
CA SER A 18 5.57 -0.65 -14.58
C SER A 18 4.71 -0.98 -15.79
N ILE A 19 5.12 -0.51 -16.97
CA ILE A 19 4.46 -0.78 -18.24
C ILE A 19 5.27 -1.80 -19.01
N GLN A 20 4.68 -2.95 -19.35
CA GLN A 20 5.28 -3.92 -20.24
C GLN A 20 4.68 -3.77 -21.64
N TYR A 21 5.54 -3.54 -22.62
CA TYR A 21 5.16 -3.45 -24.03
C TYR A 21 5.19 -4.82 -24.72
N PRO A 22 4.47 -5.00 -25.85
CA PRO A 22 4.42 -6.28 -26.57
C PRO A 22 5.77 -6.80 -27.08
N ASP A 23 6.75 -5.93 -27.26
CA ASP A 23 8.12 -6.26 -27.66
C ASP A 23 8.99 -6.79 -26.50
N GLY A 24 8.42 -6.90 -25.30
CA GLY A 24 9.10 -7.33 -24.09
C GLY A 24 9.78 -6.21 -23.32
N THR A 25 9.75 -4.98 -23.81
CA THR A 25 10.30 -3.81 -23.11
C THR A 25 9.50 -3.55 -21.84
N VAL A 26 10.19 -3.44 -20.69
CA VAL A 26 9.59 -3.06 -19.40
C VAL A 26 10.07 -1.67 -19.03
N VAL A 27 9.15 -0.71 -18.99
CA VAL A 27 9.40 0.63 -18.48
C VAL A 27 9.04 0.65 -16.99
N PRO A 28 10.00 0.96 -16.09
CA PRO A 28 9.73 1.11 -14.66
C PRO A 28 8.67 2.19 -14.42
N GLY A 29 7.84 2.00 -13.40
CA GLY A 29 6.88 3.05 -13.01
C GLY A 29 7.59 4.30 -12.52
N GLU A 30 6.91 5.44 -12.59
CA GLU A 30 7.44 6.71 -12.07
C GLU A 30 7.48 6.71 -10.53
N PRO A 31 8.39 7.48 -9.91
CA PRO A 31 8.39 7.71 -8.47
C PRO A 31 7.04 8.21 -7.95
N VAL A 32 6.58 7.63 -6.86
CA VAL A 32 5.35 8.03 -6.18
C VAL A 32 5.67 9.13 -5.17
N ASP A 33 5.07 10.31 -5.35
CA ASP A 33 5.11 11.39 -4.35
C ASP A 33 4.10 11.13 -3.23
N VAL A 34 4.54 10.32 -2.25
CA VAL A 34 3.73 9.90 -1.10
C VAL A 34 3.20 11.10 -0.31
N ASN A 35 4.00 12.15 -0.13
CA ASN A 35 3.60 13.30 0.69
C ASN A 35 2.47 14.08 0.03
N THR A 36 2.57 14.31 -1.28
CA THR A 36 1.49 14.95 -2.03
C THR A 36 0.22 14.09 -2.03
N ILE A 37 0.35 12.77 -2.17
CA ILE A 37 -0.81 11.86 -2.13
C ILE A 37 -1.48 11.85 -0.77
N LEU A 38 -0.72 11.76 0.33
CA LEU A 38 -1.28 11.80 1.69
C LEU A 38 -1.94 13.16 1.98
N ALA A 39 -1.35 14.26 1.51
CA ALA A 39 -1.96 15.58 1.63
C ALA A 39 -3.30 15.67 0.90
N LYS A 40 -3.42 15.06 -0.29
CA LYS A 40 -4.70 14.94 -1.03
C LYS A 40 -5.68 14.01 -0.33
N PHE A 41 -5.21 12.88 0.20
CA PHE A 41 -6.04 11.94 0.96
C PHE A 41 -6.73 12.60 2.15
N HIS A 42 -6.03 13.47 2.89
CA HIS A 42 -6.64 14.23 3.99
C HIS A 42 -7.74 15.22 3.56
N GLN A 43 -7.78 15.60 2.28
CA GLN A 43 -8.79 16.50 1.73
C GLN A 43 -10.03 15.74 1.23
N LEU A 44 -9.98 14.40 1.15
CA LEU A 44 -11.12 13.58 0.75
C LEU A 44 -12.18 13.54 1.85
N ASP A 45 -13.45 13.43 1.44
CA ASP A 45 -14.54 13.15 2.36
C ASP A 45 -14.52 11.68 2.83
N ALA A 46 -15.51 11.28 3.62
CA ALA A 46 -15.54 9.93 4.19
C ALA A 46 -15.65 8.84 3.11
N ASP A 47 -16.45 9.08 2.07
CA ASP A 47 -16.66 8.12 0.98
C ASP A 47 -15.41 8.02 0.10
N GLY A 48 -14.76 9.14 -0.22
CA GLY A 48 -13.50 9.18 -0.97
C GLY A 48 -12.36 8.48 -0.22
N ARG A 49 -12.24 8.69 1.10
CA ARG A 49 -11.25 7.96 1.92
C ARG A 49 -11.52 6.47 1.97
N SER A 50 -12.79 6.09 2.11
CA SER A 50 -13.20 4.68 2.08
C SER A 50 -12.84 4.01 0.75
N ALA A 51 -13.16 4.67 -0.38
CA ALA A 51 -12.82 4.19 -1.72
C ALA A 51 -11.31 4.02 -1.89
N PHE A 52 -10.52 5.01 -1.45
CA PHE A 52 -9.06 4.96 -1.49
C PHE A 52 -8.49 3.75 -0.73
N LEU A 53 -8.96 3.53 0.50
CA LEU A 53 -8.52 2.40 1.34
C LEU A 53 -8.96 1.05 0.73
N CYS A 54 -10.15 0.98 0.15
CA CYS A 54 -10.65 -0.22 -0.55
C CYS A 54 -9.78 -0.58 -1.75
N THR A 55 -9.32 0.40 -2.53
CA THR A 55 -8.39 0.17 -3.65
C THR A 55 -7.07 -0.44 -3.17
N ILE A 56 -6.51 0.06 -2.07
CA ILE A 56 -5.28 -0.52 -1.50
C ILE A 56 -5.54 -1.95 -1.02
N ALA A 57 -6.63 -2.20 -0.29
CA ALA A 57 -6.98 -3.52 0.20
C ALA A 57 -7.20 -4.54 -0.93
N HIS A 58 -7.83 -4.10 -2.03
CA HIS A 58 -8.03 -4.95 -3.20
C HIS A 58 -6.71 -5.44 -3.78
N ASP A 59 -5.78 -4.53 -4.07
CA ASP A 59 -4.52 -4.87 -4.69
C ASP A 59 -3.63 -5.73 -3.78
N LEU A 60 -3.64 -5.48 -2.47
CA LEU A 60 -2.93 -6.33 -1.50
C LEU A 60 -3.50 -7.76 -1.48
N THR A 61 -4.81 -7.92 -1.65
CA THR A 61 -5.43 -9.25 -1.79
C THR A 61 -4.93 -9.97 -3.05
N VAL A 62 -4.77 -9.25 -4.16
CA VAL A 62 -4.17 -9.79 -5.39
C VAL A 62 -2.71 -10.19 -5.16
N ALA A 63 -1.95 -9.38 -4.41
CA ALA A 63 -0.57 -9.67 -4.06
C ALA A 63 -0.42 -10.97 -3.24
N ILE A 64 -1.28 -11.20 -2.24
CA ILE A 64 -1.32 -12.47 -1.49
C ILE A 64 -1.52 -13.63 -2.46
N ARG A 65 -2.50 -13.53 -3.35
CA ARG A 65 -2.82 -14.62 -4.28
C ARG A 65 -1.61 -14.98 -5.14
N SER A 66 -0.90 -13.99 -5.68
CA SER A 66 0.31 -14.25 -6.46
C SER A 66 1.43 -14.86 -5.61
N ALA A 67 1.65 -14.35 -4.39
CA ALA A 67 2.68 -14.88 -3.50
C ALA A 67 2.40 -16.31 -3.01
N VAL A 68 1.12 -16.69 -2.85
CA VAL A 68 0.70 -17.99 -2.30
C VAL A 68 0.52 -19.06 -3.38
N TYR A 69 0.02 -18.69 -4.56
CA TYR A 69 -0.39 -19.67 -5.57
C TYR A 69 0.59 -19.82 -6.74
N ASP A 70 1.46 -18.84 -7.01
CA ASP A 70 2.37 -18.91 -8.15
C ASP A 70 3.67 -19.70 -7.83
N ALA A 71 3.95 -20.01 -6.55
CA ALA A 71 5.10 -20.80 -6.11
C ALA A 71 4.82 -21.58 -4.81
N GLU A 72 5.59 -22.64 -4.55
CA GLU A 72 5.57 -23.36 -3.28
C GLU A 72 6.07 -22.42 -2.16
N VAL A 73 5.21 -22.11 -1.19
CA VAL A 73 5.48 -21.09 -0.16
C VAL A 73 6.42 -21.66 0.90
N ALA A 74 7.69 -21.24 0.88
CA ALA A 74 8.63 -21.50 1.96
C ALA A 74 8.25 -20.73 3.24
N GLU A 75 8.87 -21.07 4.37
CA GLU A 75 8.50 -20.55 5.71
C GLU A 75 8.58 -19.00 5.80
N ASP A 76 9.53 -18.39 5.09
CA ASP A 76 9.65 -16.94 4.92
C ASP A 76 8.48 -16.32 4.14
N GLY A 77 7.90 -17.07 3.21
CA GLY A 77 6.68 -16.71 2.51
C GLY A 77 5.45 -16.69 3.42
N LEU A 78 5.39 -17.53 4.47
CA LEU A 78 4.28 -17.53 5.42
C LEU A 78 4.23 -16.25 6.26
N GLU A 79 5.39 -15.74 6.71
CA GLU A 79 5.45 -14.47 7.45
C GLU A 79 5.02 -13.28 6.58
N ARG A 80 5.38 -13.29 5.29
CA ARG A 80 4.92 -12.30 4.32
C ARG A 80 3.40 -12.34 4.14
N VAL A 81 2.80 -13.53 4.08
CA VAL A 81 1.34 -13.70 3.97
C VAL A 81 0.61 -13.24 5.23
N LYS A 82 1.14 -13.57 6.42
CA LYS A 82 0.58 -13.09 7.70
C LYS A 82 0.59 -11.57 7.75
N TRP A 83 1.68 -10.93 7.35
CA TRP A 83 1.77 -9.48 7.31
C TRP A 83 0.74 -8.87 6.37
N ILE A 84 0.58 -9.36 5.13
CA ILE A 84 -0.44 -8.80 4.24
C ILE A 84 -1.85 -9.03 4.81
N ASN A 85 -2.13 -10.19 5.39
CA ASN A 85 -3.43 -10.46 6.00
C ASN A 85 -3.75 -9.47 7.13
N GLU A 86 -2.78 -9.13 7.96
CA GLU A 86 -2.91 -8.10 9.00
C GLU A 86 -3.18 -6.72 8.39
N VAL A 87 -2.46 -6.32 7.34
CA VAL A 87 -2.71 -5.05 6.63
C VAL A 87 -4.13 -5.01 6.04
N LEU A 88 -4.60 -6.12 5.45
CA LEU A 88 -5.98 -6.23 4.95
C LEU A 88 -6.99 -6.07 6.07
N HIS A 89 -6.78 -6.71 7.22
CA HIS A 89 -7.64 -6.55 8.39
C HIS A 89 -7.69 -5.10 8.87
N GLN A 90 -6.56 -4.39 8.90
CA GLN A 90 -6.50 -2.99 9.31
C GLN A 90 -7.22 -2.07 8.32
N LEU A 91 -6.96 -2.22 7.01
CA LEU A 91 -7.62 -1.41 5.97
C LEU A 91 -9.13 -1.64 5.92
N THR A 92 -9.57 -2.90 5.99
CA THR A 92 -11.01 -3.24 5.97
C THR A 92 -11.73 -2.82 7.25
N SER A 93 -11.04 -2.81 8.39
CA SER A 93 -11.53 -2.24 9.64
C SER A 93 -11.77 -0.73 9.53
N CYS A 94 -10.90 0.03 8.85
CA CYS A 94 -11.11 1.46 8.61
C CYS A 94 -12.36 1.75 7.76
N VAL A 95 -12.70 0.85 6.83
CA VAL A 95 -13.85 0.96 5.93
C VAL A 95 -15.16 0.57 6.62
N ASN A 96 -15.13 -0.37 7.57
CA ASN A 96 -16.33 -0.85 8.24
C ASN A 96 -16.62 -0.07 9.53
N PRO A 97 -17.66 0.78 9.58
CA PRO A 97 -17.95 1.61 10.75
C PRO A 97 -18.30 0.80 12.01
N TYR A 98 -18.76 -0.45 11.87
CA TYR A 98 -19.13 -1.33 12.99
C TYR A 98 -17.97 -2.16 13.53
N HIS A 99 -16.88 -2.28 12.77
CA HIS A 99 -15.68 -3.06 13.13
C HIS A 99 -14.43 -2.19 13.18
N ARG A 100 -14.60 -0.85 13.23
CA ARG A 100 -13.51 0.11 13.29
C ARG A 100 -12.70 -0.11 14.56
N TRP A 101 -11.55 -0.75 14.42
CA TRP A 101 -10.50 -0.71 15.43
C TRP A 101 -10.04 0.74 15.54
N THR A 102 -10.57 1.41 16.56
CA THR A 102 -10.27 2.80 16.86
C THR A 102 -8.78 3.01 17.13
N VAL A 103 -8.32 4.24 16.88
CA VAL A 103 -7.08 4.93 17.32
C VAL A 103 -5.91 5.11 16.33
N HIS A 104 -6.00 4.77 15.03
CA HIS A 104 -4.98 5.24 14.07
C HIS A 104 -5.54 6.21 13.05
N ASP A 105 -4.86 7.35 12.89
CA ASP A 105 -5.03 8.22 11.73
C ASP A 105 -4.82 7.36 10.48
N GLU A 106 -5.78 7.36 9.56
CA GLU A 106 -5.75 6.58 8.33
C GLU A 106 -4.47 6.89 7.51
N ALA A 107 -3.97 8.13 7.58
CA ALA A 107 -2.71 8.49 6.95
C ALA A 107 -1.49 7.91 7.68
N GLU A 108 -1.50 7.85 9.01
CA GLU A 108 -0.44 7.17 9.78
C GLU A 108 -0.42 5.66 9.50
N LEU A 109 -1.60 5.04 9.36
CA LEU A 109 -1.72 3.65 8.94
C LEU A 109 -1.08 3.44 7.55
N ILE A 110 -1.41 4.29 6.56
CA ILE A 110 -0.80 4.20 5.22
C ILE A 110 0.72 4.37 5.32
N ARG A 111 1.22 5.29 6.14
CA ARG A 111 2.68 5.45 6.36
C ARG A 111 3.32 4.20 6.95
N GLY A 112 2.71 3.59 7.96
CA GLY A 112 3.20 2.34 8.55
C GLY A 112 3.25 1.20 7.52
N ILE A 113 2.20 1.06 6.70
CA ILE A 113 2.16 0.09 5.60
C ILE A 113 3.31 0.30 4.62
N ILE A 114 3.63 1.54 4.26
CA ILE A 114 4.74 1.85 3.35
C ILE A 114 6.09 1.43 3.95
N GLU A 115 6.35 1.82 5.21
CA GLU A 115 7.61 1.50 5.88
C GLU A 115 7.84 -0.01 6.02
N ASP A 116 6.81 -0.74 6.46
CA ASP A 116 6.88 -2.19 6.64
C ASP A 116 6.88 -2.93 5.29
N GLY A 117 6.21 -2.37 4.29
CA GLY A 117 6.23 -2.88 2.92
C GLY A 117 7.63 -3.06 2.35
N PHE A 118 8.54 -2.12 2.61
CA PHE A 118 9.94 -2.26 2.23
C PHE A 118 10.65 -3.39 2.99
N ARG A 119 10.31 -3.63 4.27
CA ARG A 119 10.90 -4.71 5.08
C ARG A 119 10.48 -6.09 4.56
N HIS A 120 9.27 -6.20 4.01
CA HIS A 120 8.68 -7.45 3.54
C HIS A 120 8.76 -7.67 2.02
N GLY A 121 9.42 -6.76 1.28
CA GLY A 121 9.60 -6.86 -0.18
C GLY A 121 8.31 -6.69 -0.98
N PHE A 122 7.40 -5.84 -0.50
CA PHE A 122 6.12 -5.52 -1.14
C PHE A 122 6.04 -4.07 -1.65
N ASP A 123 7.14 -3.34 -1.63
CA ASP A 123 7.26 -1.95 -2.06
C ASP A 123 6.67 -1.69 -3.46
N ARG A 124 6.92 -2.56 -4.44
CA ARG A 124 6.36 -2.42 -5.79
C ARG A 124 4.83 -2.54 -5.81
N TRP A 125 4.27 -3.45 -5.01
CA TRP A 125 2.83 -3.64 -4.92
C TRP A 125 2.17 -2.44 -4.26
N ILE A 126 2.73 -2.00 -3.13
CA ILE A 126 2.22 -0.85 -2.37
C ILE A 126 2.31 0.44 -3.18
N GLY A 127 3.44 0.68 -3.86
CA GLY A 127 3.62 1.83 -4.73
C GLY A 127 2.59 1.88 -5.86
N ARG A 128 2.32 0.74 -6.52
CA ARG A 128 1.24 0.61 -7.49
C ARG A 128 -0.11 0.93 -6.88
N SER A 129 -0.47 0.31 -5.75
CA SER A 129 -1.80 0.45 -5.15
C SER A 129 -2.09 1.88 -4.71
N ILE A 130 -1.11 2.55 -4.11
CA ILE A 130 -1.21 3.95 -3.71
C ILE A 130 -1.36 4.85 -4.94
N ALA A 131 -0.56 4.61 -6.00
CA ALA A 131 -0.65 5.39 -7.23
C ALA A 131 -2.03 5.25 -7.90
N VAL A 132 -2.59 4.04 -7.93
CA VAL A 132 -3.93 3.80 -8.48
C VAL A 132 -4.99 4.46 -7.60
N ALA A 133 -4.94 4.26 -6.27
CA ALA A 133 -5.89 4.85 -5.33
C ALA A 133 -5.90 6.39 -5.42
N ALA A 134 -4.74 7.01 -5.64
CA ALA A 134 -4.61 8.47 -5.80
C ALA A 134 -5.22 9.03 -7.09
N THR A 135 -5.56 8.17 -8.06
CA THR A 135 -6.22 8.53 -9.32
C THR A 135 -7.70 8.17 -9.36
N ALA A 136 -8.22 7.52 -8.30
CA ALA A 136 -9.64 7.21 -8.20
C ALA A 136 -10.45 8.51 -8.07
N PRO A 137 -11.61 8.61 -8.77
CA PRO A 137 -12.43 9.83 -8.84
C PRO A 137 -13.08 10.21 -7.52
#